data_AF-A0A956E5R1-F1
#
_entry.id   AF-A0A956E5R1-F1
#
_cell.length_a   1.000
_cell.length_b   1.000
_cell.length_c   1.000
_cell.angle_alpha   90.00
_cell.angle_beta   90.00
_cell.angle_gamma   90.00
#
_symmetry.space_group_name_H-M   'P 1'
#
loop_
_entity.id
_entity.type
_entity.pdbx_description
1 polymer ?
#
loop_
_entity_poly.entity_id
_entity_poly.type
_entity_poly.pdbx_seq_one_letter_code
_entity_poly.pdbx_strand_id
1 'polypeptide(L)'
;MNRTHKLIAKTLILAAAAFGVAGTTSSNAQACGGAWVPIVEEQIDWRVPGVARAEKQMDQGKSVDAAASVVRMMPHIKSLKMSEKKPLVNRAMRVLALSVARNDGRLDAAKQLPANIQDTWIGKTKEDRQANLAWASDVLRKTAATKQDDPQAQTELAEALARVDSTQGEAFKILDKLAQKDLIASPEGYATLAQLKSERGDQAGSKLALQRCEGMAKDKALCSSIARS
;
A
#
# COMPACT_ATOMS: atom_id res chain seq x y z
N MET A 1 56.94 24.46 1.60
CA MET A 1 57.61 25.76 1.36
C MET A 1 57.03 26.39 0.09
N ASN A 2 56.50 27.61 0.21
CA ASN A 2 56.35 28.66 -0.82
C ASN A 2 55.40 28.38 -2.01
N ARG A 3 54.43 29.22 -2.40
CA ARG A 3 54.29 30.69 -2.27
C ARG A 3 52.81 31.11 -2.37
N THR A 4 52.44 32.05 -1.53
CA THR A 4 51.29 32.98 -1.60
C THR A 4 51.53 34.10 -2.62
N HIS A 5 50.45 34.74 -3.11
CA HIS A 5 50.28 36.13 -3.64
C HIS A 5 48.96 36.15 -4.45
N LYS A 6 48.05 37.13 -4.51
CA LYS A 6 47.78 38.51 -4.00
C LYS A 6 46.26 38.74 -4.34
N LEU A 7 45.38 39.21 -3.44
CA LEU A 7 45.04 40.61 -3.08
C LEU A 7 44.27 41.44 -4.16
N ILE A 8 43.16 42.08 -3.70
CA ILE A 8 42.51 43.33 -4.19
C ILE A 8 41.38 43.11 -5.25
N ALA A 9 40.16 43.69 -5.23
CA ALA A 9 39.65 44.93 -4.64
C ALA A 9 38.11 44.90 -4.39
N LYS A 10 37.69 45.76 -3.44
CA LYS A 10 36.33 46.24 -3.17
C LYS A 10 35.69 46.94 -4.38
N THR A 11 34.37 46.82 -4.57
CA THR A 11 33.53 47.99 -4.90
C THR A 11 32.12 47.82 -4.32
N LEU A 12 31.73 48.80 -3.52
CA LEU A 12 30.42 49.06 -2.94
C LEU A 12 29.66 49.96 -3.93
N ILE A 13 28.43 49.62 -4.33
CA ILE A 13 27.48 50.61 -4.87
C ILE A 13 26.10 50.33 -4.26
N LEU A 14 25.70 51.22 -3.36
CA LEU A 14 24.30 51.50 -3.02
C LEU A 14 23.65 52.21 -4.22
N ALA A 15 22.44 51.82 -4.60
CA ALA A 15 21.51 52.70 -5.29
C ALA A 15 20.07 52.37 -4.87
N ALA A 16 19.49 53.30 -4.11
CA ALA A 16 18.08 53.37 -3.80
C ALA A 16 17.31 53.89 -5.03
N ALA A 17 16.20 53.25 -5.37
CA ALA A 17 15.18 53.83 -6.23
C ALA A 17 13.80 53.49 -5.65
N ALA A 18 13.26 54.47 -4.91
CA ALA A 18 11.87 54.50 -4.51
C ALA A 18 11.02 54.88 -5.74
N PHE A 19 10.15 53.98 -6.19
CA PHE A 19 9.03 54.32 -7.04
C PHE A 19 7.75 54.18 -6.23
N GLY A 20 7.25 55.33 -5.77
CA GLY A 20 5.87 55.48 -5.34
C GLY A 20 4.98 55.61 -6.57
N VAL A 21 4.04 54.68 -6.73
CA VAL A 21 2.84 54.88 -7.54
C VAL A 21 1.66 54.68 -6.60
N ALA A 22 1.06 55.79 -6.19
CA ALA A 22 -0.29 55.82 -5.64
C ALA A 22 -1.27 55.82 -6.82
N GLY A 23 -2.26 54.93 -6.80
CA GLY A 23 -3.33 54.97 -7.80
C GLY A 23 -4.17 53.70 -7.90
N THR A 24 -5.31 53.72 -7.20
CA THR A 24 -6.47 52.82 -7.34
C THR A 24 -6.34 51.41 -6.74
N THR A 25 -6.70 51.29 -5.46
CA THR A 25 -7.27 50.06 -4.93
C THR A 25 -8.64 49.88 -5.57
N SER A 26 -8.73 49.07 -6.63
CA SER A 26 -10.02 48.54 -7.07
C SER A 26 -10.54 47.58 -6.00
N SER A 27 -11.44 48.09 -5.15
CA SER A 27 -12.20 47.30 -4.19
C SER A 27 -13.24 46.44 -4.91
N ASN A 28 -12.79 45.41 -5.62
CA ASN A 28 -13.64 44.32 -6.05
C ASN A 28 -13.28 43.09 -5.22
N ALA A 29 -13.69 43.11 -3.94
CA ALA A 29 -13.75 41.94 -3.10
C ALA A 29 -14.91 41.04 -3.57
N GLN A 30 -14.74 40.46 -4.76
CA GLN A 30 -15.71 39.56 -5.37
C GLN A 30 -14.96 38.51 -6.18
N ALA A 31 -14.18 37.67 -5.48
CA ALA A 31 -13.44 36.56 -6.10
C ALA A 31 -13.46 35.25 -5.29
N CYS A 32 -14.21 35.19 -4.18
CA CYS A 32 -14.55 33.91 -3.51
C CYS A 32 -16.06 33.70 -3.39
N GLY A 33 -16.86 34.46 -4.16
CA GLY A 33 -18.27 34.15 -4.41
C GLY A 33 -18.38 33.12 -5.53
N GLY A 34 -17.78 31.94 -5.33
CA GLY A 34 -18.11 30.80 -6.16
C GLY A 34 -19.62 30.61 -6.05
N ALA A 35 -20.30 30.55 -7.18
CA ALA A 35 -21.72 30.23 -7.19
C ALA A 35 -21.92 29.02 -6.28
N TRP A 36 -22.78 29.18 -5.25
CA TRP A 36 -23.37 28.03 -4.59
C TRP A 36 -24.20 27.33 -5.65
N VAL A 37 -23.54 26.48 -6.42
CA VAL A 37 -24.24 25.39 -7.08
C VAL A 37 -24.65 24.53 -5.90
N PRO A 38 -25.94 24.43 -5.55
CA PRO A 38 -26.33 23.32 -4.71
C PRO A 38 -25.74 22.11 -5.43
N ILE A 39 -24.86 21.39 -4.74
CA ILE A 39 -24.56 20.03 -5.13
C ILE A 39 -25.93 19.38 -5.01
N VAL A 40 -26.71 19.40 -6.09
CA VAL A 40 -27.71 18.38 -6.38
C VAL A 40 -27.02 17.13 -5.90
N GLU A 41 -27.61 16.42 -4.93
CA GLU A 41 -27.11 15.17 -4.38
C GLU A 41 -26.91 14.17 -5.52
N GLU A 42 -25.85 14.38 -6.29
CA GLU A 42 -25.24 13.46 -7.21
C GLU A 42 -24.85 12.35 -6.27
N GLN A 43 -25.65 11.29 -6.30
CA GLN A 43 -25.66 10.21 -5.33
C GLN A 43 -24.23 9.83 -4.97
N ILE A 44 -23.75 10.34 -3.83
CA ILE A 44 -22.37 10.13 -3.41
C ILE A 44 -22.21 8.63 -3.24
N ASP A 45 -21.40 8.02 -4.10
CA ASP A 45 -21.09 6.61 -3.96
C ASP A 45 -20.20 6.42 -2.74
N TRP A 46 -20.82 6.13 -1.59
CA TRP A 46 -20.15 5.91 -0.30
C TRP A 46 -19.11 4.79 -0.31
N ARG A 47 -19.11 3.93 -1.35
CA ARG A 47 -18.06 2.92 -1.53
C ARG A 47 -16.71 3.55 -1.86
N VAL A 48 -16.67 4.71 -2.52
CA VAL A 48 -15.44 5.42 -2.86
C VAL A 48 -14.66 5.83 -1.60
N PRO A 49 -15.23 6.63 -0.66
CA PRO A 49 -14.54 6.95 0.58
C PRO A 49 -14.32 5.71 1.47
N GLY A 50 -15.17 4.69 1.38
CA GLY A 50 -14.99 3.42 2.09
C GLY A 50 -13.74 2.65 1.65
N VAL A 51 -13.51 2.51 0.35
CA VAL A 51 -12.30 1.86 -0.21
C VAL A 51 -11.05 2.69 0.08
N ALA A 52 -11.12 4.02 -0.05
CA ALA A 52 -9.99 4.88 0.30
C ALA A 52 -9.59 4.75 1.79
N ARG A 53 -10.57 4.61 2.69
CA ARG A 53 -10.32 4.32 4.10
C ARG A 53 -9.65 2.96 4.30
N ALA A 54 -10.09 1.93 3.57
CA ALA A 54 -9.51 0.60 3.65
C ALA A 54 -8.04 0.58 3.19
N GLU A 55 -7.69 1.29 2.11
CA GLU A 55 -6.31 1.46 1.68
C GLU A 55 -5.46 2.14 2.76
N LYS A 56 -5.97 3.24 3.34
CA LYS A 56 -5.28 3.93 4.44
C LYS A 56 -5.08 3.03 5.66
N GLN A 57 -6.04 2.14 5.96
CA GLN A 57 -5.90 1.14 7.03
C GLN A 57 -4.82 0.11 6.69
N MET A 58 -4.73 -0.32 5.44
CA MET A 58 -3.67 -1.22 4.97
C MET A 58 -2.28 -0.58 5.13
N ASP A 59 -2.12 0.69 4.74
CA ASP A 59 -0.85 1.45 4.89
C ASP A 59 -0.45 1.68 6.36
N GLN A 60 -1.38 1.46 7.28
CA GLN A 60 -1.18 1.50 8.73
C GLN A 60 -0.91 0.12 9.34
N GLY A 61 -0.85 -0.94 8.53
CA GLY A 61 -0.73 -2.33 9.00
C GLY A 61 -2.03 -2.90 9.57
N LYS A 62 -3.17 -2.21 9.45
CA LYS A 62 -4.47 -2.63 9.97
C LYS A 62 -5.23 -3.49 8.95
N SER A 63 -4.62 -4.61 8.58
CA SER A 63 -5.12 -5.48 7.50
C SER A 63 -6.53 -6.02 7.75
N VAL A 64 -6.86 -6.40 9.00
CA VAL A 64 -8.21 -6.88 9.35
C VAL A 64 -9.25 -5.77 9.23
N ASP A 65 -8.95 -4.56 9.73
CA ASP A 65 -9.85 -3.41 9.61
C ASP A 65 -10.08 -3.01 8.15
N ALA A 66 -9.02 -3.07 7.33
CA ALA A 66 -9.10 -2.80 5.90
C ALA A 66 -10.03 -3.80 5.20
N ALA A 67 -9.88 -5.10 5.49
CA ALA A 67 -10.76 -6.13 4.96
C ALA A 67 -12.22 -5.91 5.36
N ALA A 68 -12.48 -5.65 6.64
CA ALA A 68 -13.83 -5.41 7.14
C ALA A 68 -14.47 -4.18 6.48
N SER A 69 -13.70 -3.11 6.25
CA SER A 69 -14.16 -1.93 5.52
C SER A 69 -14.58 -2.27 4.09
N VAL A 70 -13.77 -3.05 3.36
CA VAL A 70 -14.12 -3.49 2.00
C VAL A 70 -15.37 -4.36 2.01
N VAL A 71 -15.41 -5.40 2.86
CA VAL A 71 -16.51 -6.37 2.90
C VAL A 71 -17.83 -5.70 3.31
N ARG A 72 -17.81 -4.70 4.19
CA ARG A 72 -19.00 -3.91 4.54
C ARG A 72 -19.54 -3.10 3.35
N MET A 73 -18.66 -2.56 2.52
CA MET A 73 -19.03 -1.73 1.36
C MET A 73 -19.38 -2.55 0.13
N MET A 74 -18.82 -3.76 0.01
CA MET A 74 -19.05 -4.67 -1.11
C MET A 74 -19.21 -6.12 -0.62
N PRO A 75 -20.36 -6.46 0.01
CA PRO A 75 -20.57 -7.78 0.62
C PRO A 75 -20.43 -8.96 -0.36
N HIS A 76 -20.76 -8.75 -1.63
CA HIS A 76 -20.70 -9.74 -2.70
C HIS A 76 -19.41 -9.64 -3.53
N ILE A 77 -18.33 -9.07 -2.99
CA ILE A 77 -17.08 -8.85 -3.75
C ILE A 77 -16.48 -10.13 -4.36
N LYS A 78 -16.67 -11.32 -3.75
CA LYS A 78 -16.21 -12.60 -4.33
C LYS A 78 -16.88 -12.93 -5.68
N SER A 79 -18.13 -12.50 -5.90
CA SER A 79 -18.84 -12.76 -7.16
C SER A 79 -18.57 -11.71 -8.23
N LEU A 80 -17.93 -10.60 -7.86
CA LEU A 80 -17.51 -9.57 -8.81
C LEU A 80 -16.30 -10.07 -9.61
N LYS A 81 -16.05 -9.43 -10.76
CA LYS A 81 -14.88 -9.69 -11.61
C LYS A 81 -14.04 -8.42 -11.71
N MET A 82 -12.73 -8.59 -11.71
CA MET A 82 -11.82 -7.51 -12.07
C MET A 82 -12.08 -7.05 -13.51
N SER A 83 -12.05 -5.74 -13.73
CA SER A 83 -12.28 -5.12 -15.04
C SER A 83 -11.71 -3.72 -15.05
N GLU A 84 -11.06 -3.31 -16.14
CA GLU A 84 -10.56 -1.94 -16.32
C GLU A 84 -11.67 -0.88 -16.20
N LYS A 85 -12.90 -1.24 -16.56
CA LYS A 85 -14.08 -0.37 -16.47
C LYS A 85 -14.59 -0.20 -15.03
N LYS A 86 -14.05 -0.93 -14.05
CA LYS A 86 -14.48 -0.92 -12.64
C LYS A 86 -13.29 -0.68 -11.70
N PRO A 87 -12.61 0.48 -11.78
CA PRO A 87 -11.39 0.75 -11.02
C PRO A 87 -11.61 0.67 -9.50
N LEU A 88 -12.78 1.07 -9.00
CA LEU A 88 -13.13 0.98 -7.59
C LEU A 88 -13.21 -0.48 -7.10
N VAL A 89 -13.79 -1.38 -7.90
CA VAL A 89 -13.87 -2.81 -7.58
C VAL A 89 -12.49 -3.44 -7.57
N ASN A 90 -11.64 -3.11 -8.56
CA ASN A 90 -10.27 -3.63 -8.61
C ASN A 90 -9.46 -3.20 -7.37
N ARG A 91 -9.58 -1.94 -6.94
CA ARG A 91 -8.93 -1.44 -5.73
C ARG A 91 -9.42 -2.16 -4.48
N ALA A 92 -10.74 -2.31 -4.34
CA ALA A 92 -11.35 -3.04 -3.22
C ALA A 92 -10.88 -4.50 -3.17
N MET A 93 -10.87 -5.19 -4.31
CA MET A 93 -10.40 -6.56 -4.44
C MET A 93 -8.92 -6.69 -4.06
N ARG A 94 -8.05 -5.80 -4.54
CA ARG A 94 -6.63 -5.75 -4.17
C ARG A 94 -6.45 -5.65 -2.67
N VAL A 95 -7.10 -4.66 -2.03
CA VAL A 95 -6.98 -4.44 -0.58
C VAL A 95 -7.43 -5.68 0.19
N LEU A 96 -8.58 -6.27 -0.19
CA LEU A 96 -9.09 -7.46 0.47
C LEU A 96 -8.17 -8.67 0.27
N ALA A 97 -7.67 -8.89 -0.95
CA ALA A 97 -6.75 -9.98 -1.26
C ALA A 97 -5.45 -9.87 -0.44
N LEU A 98 -4.87 -8.67 -0.36
CA LEU A 98 -3.67 -8.44 0.45
C LEU A 98 -3.96 -8.65 1.95
N SER A 99 -5.12 -8.19 2.44
CA SER A 99 -5.54 -8.45 3.83
C SER A 99 -5.65 -9.95 4.11
N VAL A 100 -6.25 -10.71 3.21
CA VAL A 100 -6.39 -12.16 3.32
C VAL A 100 -5.02 -12.84 3.37
N ALA A 101 -4.10 -12.46 2.48
CA ALA A 101 -2.74 -12.99 2.47
C ALA A 101 -1.97 -12.68 3.77
N ARG A 102 -2.06 -11.44 4.26
CA ARG A 102 -1.39 -11.01 5.50
C ARG A 102 -1.95 -11.66 6.77
N ASN A 103 -3.14 -12.27 6.69
CA ASN A 103 -3.77 -12.98 7.80
C ASN A 103 -3.93 -14.49 7.50
N ASP A 104 -3.07 -15.05 6.64
CA ASP A 104 -3.02 -16.51 6.39
C ASP A 104 -4.38 -17.11 5.98
N GLY A 105 -5.15 -16.40 5.15
CA GLY A 105 -6.47 -16.88 4.70
C GLY A 105 -7.59 -16.73 5.73
N ARG A 106 -7.31 -16.23 6.94
CA ARG A 106 -8.25 -16.08 8.05
C ARG A 106 -8.56 -14.60 8.32
N LEU A 107 -9.79 -14.17 8.07
CA LEU A 107 -10.23 -12.83 8.47
C LEU A 107 -11.12 -12.92 9.71
N ASP A 108 -10.53 -12.71 10.89
CA ASP A 108 -11.26 -12.62 12.16
C ASP A 108 -11.92 -11.23 12.31
N ALA A 109 -12.76 -10.88 11.33
CA ALA A 109 -13.54 -9.66 11.29
C ALA A 109 -14.93 -9.86 11.95
N ALA A 110 -15.10 -10.91 12.75
CA ALA A 110 -16.40 -11.28 13.33
C ALA A 110 -17.02 -10.16 14.19
N LYS A 111 -16.18 -9.33 14.83
CA LYS A 111 -16.64 -8.16 15.60
C LYS A 111 -17.07 -6.98 14.71
N GLN A 112 -16.70 -6.99 13.44
CA GLN A 112 -16.82 -5.83 12.54
C GLN A 112 -17.81 -6.04 11.39
N LEU A 113 -18.24 -7.28 11.15
CA LEU A 113 -19.13 -7.66 10.05
C LEU A 113 -20.43 -8.27 10.58
N PRO A 114 -21.57 -8.07 9.91
CA PRO A 114 -22.80 -8.85 10.17
C PRO A 114 -22.60 -10.35 9.94
N ALA A 115 -23.20 -11.20 10.79
CA ALA A 115 -23.01 -12.67 10.78
C ALA A 115 -23.20 -13.31 9.40
N ASN A 116 -24.19 -12.84 8.63
CA ASN A 116 -24.52 -13.34 7.28
C ASN A 116 -23.43 -13.08 6.22
N ILE A 117 -22.44 -12.23 6.50
CA ILE A 117 -21.33 -11.92 5.59
C ILE A 117 -20.02 -12.57 6.07
N GLN A 118 -19.94 -12.92 7.36
CA GLN A 118 -18.73 -13.44 7.98
C GLN A 118 -18.32 -14.81 7.43
N ASP A 119 -19.29 -15.71 7.21
CA ASP A 119 -19.00 -17.12 6.89
C ASP A 119 -18.11 -17.31 5.65
N THR A 120 -18.11 -16.35 4.73
CA THR A 120 -17.30 -16.42 3.51
C THR A 120 -15.79 -16.20 3.74
N TRP A 121 -15.40 -15.53 4.83
CA TRP A 121 -14.04 -15.02 5.04
C TRP A 121 -13.40 -15.42 6.37
N ILE A 122 -14.14 -16.00 7.30
CA ILE A 122 -13.61 -16.36 8.62
C ILE A 122 -12.39 -17.29 8.50
N GLY A 123 -12.39 -18.25 7.56
CA GLY A 123 -11.28 -19.20 7.43
C GLY A 123 -11.21 -20.20 8.60
N LYS A 124 -12.36 -20.73 9.04
CA LYS A 124 -12.47 -21.63 10.19
C LYS A 124 -11.66 -22.91 9.97
N THR A 125 -11.82 -23.51 8.79
CA THR A 125 -11.14 -24.75 8.41
C THR A 125 -9.85 -24.45 7.64
N LYS A 126 -8.98 -25.45 7.50
CA LYS A 126 -7.76 -25.31 6.68
C LYS A 126 -8.13 -25.10 5.22
N GLU A 127 -9.16 -25.80 4.77
CA GLU A 127 -9.72 -25.76 3.43
C GLU A 127 -10.27 -24.36 3.11
N ASP A 128 -10.97 -23.72 4.06
CA ASP A 128 -11.45 -22.34 3.89
C ASP A 128 -10.29 -21.36 3.75
N ARG A 129 -9.24 -21.49 4.57
CA ARG A 129 -8.06 -20.62 4.50
C ARG A 129 -7.34 -20.80 3.17
N GLN A 130 -7.16 -22.04 2.72
CA GLN A 130 -6.56 -22.34 1.42
C GLN A 130 -7.39 -21.77 0.27
N ALA A 131 -8.72 -21.90 0.30
CA ALA A 131 -9.59 -21.30 -0.70
C ALA A 131 -9.49 -19.76 -0.73
N ASN A 132 -9.41 -19.13 0.43
CA ASN A 132 -9.21 -17.69 0.54
C ASN A 132 -7.84 -17.25 0.01
N LEU A 133 -6.77 -17.98 0.32
CA LEU A 133 -5.42 -17.70 -0.19
C LEU A 133 -5.31 -17.91 -1.70
N ALA A 134 -5.96 -18.94 -2.24
CA ALA A 134 -6.04 -19.17 -3.68
C ALA A 134 -6.76 -18.02 -4.39
N TRP A 135 -7.90 -17.57 -3.85
CA TRP A 135 -8.60 -16.39 -4.37
C TRP A 135 -7.73 -15.13 -4.29
N ALA A 136 -7.05 -14.89 -3.16
CA ALA A 136 -6.19 -13.73 -2.98
C ALA A 136 -5.02 -13.71 -3.99
N SER A 137 -4.38 -14.86 -4.19
CA SER A 137 -3.29 -15.03 -5.15
C SER A 137 -3.75 -14.77 -6.59
N ASP A 138 -4.94 -15.24 -6.98
CA ASP A 138 -5.51 -14.98 -8.32
C ASP A 138 -5.79 -13.48 -8.54
N VAL A 139 -6.40 -12.81 -7.56
CA VAL A 139 -6.67 -11.35 -7.62
C VAL A 139 -5.37 -10.55 -7.74
N LEU A 140 -4.37 -10.88 -6.93
CA LEU A 140 -3.09 -10.16 -6.94
C LEU A 140 -2.27 -10.47 -8.19
N ARG A 141 -2.37 -11.69 -8.75
CA ARG A 141 -1.75 -12.02 -10.04
C ARG A 141 -2.35 -11.20 -11.16
N LYS A 142 -3.69 -11.05 -11.19
CA LYS A 142 -4.38 -10.17 -12.14
C LYS A 142 -4.00 -8.71 -11.96
N THR A 143 -3.87 -8.25 -10.71
CA THR A 143 -3.43 -6.88 -10.39
C THR A 143 -2.01 -6.61 -10.87
N ALA A 144 -1.08 -7.53 -10.63
CA ALA A 144 0.30 -7.42 -11.10
C ALA A 144 0.40 -7.52 -12.63
N ALA A 145 -0.45 -8.31 -13.28
CA ALA A 145 -0.47 -8.44 -14.74
C ALA A 145 -0.89 -7.15 -15.46
N THR A 146 -1.77 -6.33 -14.86
CA THR A 146 -2.15 -5.02 -15.42
C THR A 146 -1.14 -3.91 -15.06
N LYS A 147 -0.20 -4.18 -14.16
CA LYS A 147 0.81 -3.25 -13.66
C LYS A 147 2.18 -3.91 -13.60
N GLN A 148 2.66 -4.43 -14.73
CA GLN A 148 3.82 -5.34 -14.76
C GLN A 148 5.09 -4.72 -14.17
N ASP A 149 5.27 -3.41 -14.33
CA ASP A 149 6.43 -2.66 -13.84
C ASP A 149 6.21 -1.98 -12.48
N ASP A 150 5.08 -2.22 -11.81
CA ASP A 150 4.78 -1.65 -10.48
C ASP A 150 5.37 -2.54 -9.37
N PRO A 151 6.45 -2.10 -8.68
CA PRO A 151 7.07 -2.90 -7.62
C PRO A 151 6.13 -3.18 -6.45
N GLN A 152 5.15 -2.30 -6.19
CA GLN A 152 4.15 -2.53 -5.16
C GLN A 152 3.27 -3.72 -5.52
N ALA A 153 2.73 -3.76 -6.75
CA ALA A 153 1.90 -4.87 -7.19
C ALA A 153 2.67 -6.21 -7.19
N GLN A 154 3.95 -6.19 -7.56
CA GLN A 154 4.81 -7.38 -7.51
C GLN A 154 5.11 -7.82 -6.06
N THR A 155 5.36 -6.87 -5.15
CA THR A 155 5.57 -7.16 -3.73
C THR A 155 4.32 -7.80 -3.12
N GLU A 156 3.15 -7.19 -3.33
CA GLU A 156 1.86 -7.69 -2.80
C GLU A 156 1.54 -9.10 -3.36
N LEU A 157 1.77 -9.35 -4.64
CA LEU A 157 1.63 -10.68 -5.24
C LEU A 157 2.54 -11.70 -4.55
N ALA A 158 3.81 -11.38 -4.35
CA ALA A 158 4.75 -12.30 -3.74
C ALA A 158 4.43 -12.58 -2.26
N GLU A 159 3.93 -11.58 -1.50
CA GLU A 159 3.40 -11.79 -0.15
C GLU A 159 2.30 -12.86 -0.14
N ALA A 160 1.37 -12.84 -1.10
CA ALA A 160 0.31 -13.83 -1.20
C ALA A 160 0.81 -15.21 -1.65
N LEU A 161 1.69 -15.27 -2.65
CA LEU A 161 2.26 -16.52 -3.14
C LEU A 161 3.10 -17.24 -2.08
N ALA A 162 3.72 -16.51 -1.16
CA ALA A 162 4.50 -17.10 -0.07
C ALA A 162 3.66 -17.86 0.95
N ARG A 163 2.35 -17.59 1.02
CA ARG A 163 1.41 -18.28 1.92
C ARG A 163 0.91 -19.62 1.38
N VAL A 164 1.29 -19.98 0.15
CA VAL A 164 0.87 -21.22 -0.50
C VAL A 164 2.13 -22.01 -0.86
N ASP A 165 2.31 -23.17 -0.22
CA ASP A 165 3.53 -24.00 -0.33
C ASP A 165 3.97 -24.21 -1.79
N SER A 166 3.02 -24.53 -2.67
CA SER A 166 3.30 -24.78 -4.10
C SER A 166 3.82 -23.55 -4.87
N THR A 167 3.66 -22.33 -4.35
CA THR A 167 4.06 -21.07 -5.01
C THR A 167 5.15 -20.29 -4.27
N GLN A 168 5.65 -20.78 -3.13
CA GLN A 168 6.77 -20.15 -2.40
C GLN A 168 8.03 -19.98 -3.25
N GLY A 169 8.26 -20.92 -4.18
CA GLY A 169 9.33 -20.85 -5.17
C GLY A 169 9.26 -19.59 -6.05
N GLU A 170 8.06 -19.24 -6.50
CA GLU A 170 7.78 -18.05 -7.31
C GLU A 170 7.86 -16.77 -6.46
N ALA A 171 7.26 -16.78 -5.27
CA ALA A 171 7.31 -15.66 -4.32
C ALA A 171 8.75 -15.21 -4.05
N PHE A 172 9.64 -16.16 -3.75
CA PHE A 172 11.06 -15.88 -3.53
C PHE A 172 11.70 -15.22 -4.75
N LYS A 173 11.45 -15.73 -5.96
CA LYS A 173 12.08 -15.18 -7.19
C LYS A 173 11.67 -13.73 -7.40
N ILE A 174 10.41 -13.40 -7.14
CA ILE A 174 9.89 -12.03 -7.25
C ILE A 174 10.56 -11.14 -6.19
N LEU A 175 10.50 -11.52 -4.92
CA LEU A 175 11.03 -10.70 -3.82
C LEU A 175 12.56 -10.54 -3.89
N ASP A 176 13.31 -11.60 -4.19
CA ASP A 176 14.77 -11.51 -4.29
C ASP A 176 15.19 -10.57 -5.44
N LYS A 177 14.52 -10.65 -6.60
CA LYS A 177 14.75 -9.72 -7.72
C LYS A 177 14.42 -8.27 -7.35
N LEU A 178 13.35 -8.03 -6.61
CA LEU A 178 12.99 -6.69 -6.13
C LEU A 178 14.00 -6.18 -5.10
N ALA A 179 14.42 -7.03 -4.16
CA ALA A 179 15.37 -6.69 -3.10
C ALA A 179 16.74 -6.30 -3.65
N GLN A 180 17.22 -6.96 -4.72
CA GLN A 180 18.47 -6.60 -5.41
C GLN A 180 18.47 -5.15 -5.93
N LYS A 181 17.30 -4.56 -6.13
CA LYS A 181 17.13 -3.18 -6.61
C LYS A 181 16.55 -2.25 -5.54
N ASP A 182 16.40 -2.72 -4.31
CA ASP A 182 15.73 -2.00 -3.21
C ASP A 182 14.29 -1.57 -3.55
N LEU A 183 13.55 -2.44 -4.26
CA LEU A 183 12.21 -2.16 -4.78
C LEU A 183 11.08 -2.91 -4.05
N ILE A 184 11.37 -3.62 -2.96
CA ILE A 184 10.30 -4.19 -2.12
C ILE A 184 9.55 -3.03 -1.45
N ALA A 185 8.24 -2.99 -1.66
CA ALA A 185 7.42 -1.82 -1.33
C ALA A 185 6.82 -1.82 0.09
N SER A 186 7.04 -2.87 0.88
CA SER A 186 6.42 -3.04 2.20
C SER A 186 7.36 -3.70 3.21
N PRO A 187 7.22 -3.41 4.51
CA PRO A 187 7.93 -4.15 5.55
C PRO A 187 7.50 -5.63 5.56
N GLU A 188 6.22 -5.95 5.31
CA GLU A 188 5.74 -7.33 5.22
C GLU A 188 6.45 -8.10 4.10
N GLY A 189 6.68 -7.49 2.94
CA GLY A 189 7.42 -8.11 1.83
C GLY A 189 8.85 -8.47 2.20
N TYR A 190 9.54 -7.60 2.96
CA TYR A 190 10.88 -7.90 3.48
C TYR A 190 10.85 -8.99 4.55
N ALA A 191 9.86 -9.00 5.44
CA ALA A 191 9.70 -10.07 6.42
C ALA A 191 9.44 -11.43 5.75
N THR A 192 8.60 -11.46 4.71
CA THR A 192 8.36 -12.64 3.87
C THR A 192 9.64 -13.10 3.16
N LEU A 193 10.42 -12.19 2.60
CA LEU A 193 11.71 -12.55 1.99
C LEU A 193 12.67 -13.15 3.02
N ALA A 194 12.70 -12.59 4.23
CA ALA A 194 13.53 -13.12 5.30
C ALA A 194 13.16 -14.55 5.67
N GLN A 195 11.87 -14.85 5.78
CA GLN A 195 11.35 -16.20 6.01
C GLN A 195 11.83 -17.16 4.91
N LEU A 196 11.54 -16.81 3.64
CA LEU A 196 11.87 -17.66 2.49
C LEU A 196 13.37 -17.89 2.35
N LYS A 197 14.22 -16.92 2.74
CA LYS A 197 15.68 -17.09 2.79
C LYS A 197 16.11 -18.04 3.90
N SER A 198 15.53 -17.91 5.10
CA SER A 198 15.81 -18.80 6.24
C SER A 198 15.47 -20.25 5.93
N GLU A 199 14.29 -20.51 5.35
CA GLU A 199 13.82 -21.83 4.93
C GLU A 199 14.75 -22.50 3.89
N ARG A 200 15.51 -21.69 3.15
CA ARG A 200 16.50 -22.15 2.17
C ARG A 200 17.94 -22.21 2.71
N GLY A 201 18.12 -21.94 4.01
CA GLY A 201 19.43 -21.94 4.67
C GLY A 201 20.24 -20.65 4.50
N ASP A 202 19.71 -19.62 3.83
CA ASP A 202 20.36 -18.31 3.69
C ASP A 202 20.13 -17.43 4.94
N GLN A 203 20.77 -17.81 6.05
CA GLN A 203 20.63 -17.12 7.34
C GLN A 203 21.16 -15.67 7.28
N ALA A 204 22.23 -15.42 6.54
CA ALA A 204 22.80 -14.09 6.38
C ALA A 204 21.85 -13.17 5.59
N GLY A 205 21.31 -13.65 4.47
CA GLY A 205 20.33 -12.92 3.67
C GLY A 205 19.00 -12.74 4.41
N SER A 206 18.58 -13.73 5.21
CA SER A 206 17.40 -13.60 6.07
C SER A 206 17.57 -12.46 7.07
N LYS A 207 18.71 -12.39 7.77
CA LYS A 207 19.03 -11.30 8.71
C LYS A 207 19.06 -9.94 8.02
N LEU A 208 19.64 -9.85 6.80
CA LEU A 208 19.66 -8.61 6.03
C LEU A 208 18.25 -8.14 5.65
N ALA A 209 17.38 -9.06 5.22
CA ALA A 209 15.99 -8.75 4.89
C ALA A 209 15.20 -8.30 6.14
N LEU A 210 15.43 -8.91 7.31
CA LEU A 210 14.84 -8.45 8.57
C LEU A 210 15.29 -7.02 8.93
N GLN A 211 16.57 -6.70 8.78
CA GLN A 211 17.06 -5.34 9.02
C GLN A 211 16.38 -4.31 8.11
N ARG A 212 16.13 -4.67 6.84
CA ARG A 212 15.37 -3.82 5.90
C ARG A 212 13.91 -3.67 6.32
N CYS A 213 13.26 -4.76 6.74
CA CYS A 213 11.91 -4.71 7.30
C CYS A 213 11.83 -3.73 8.48
N GLU A 214 12.74 -3.85 9.46
CA GLU A 214 12.75 -3.00 10.65
C GLU A 214 13.03 -1.52 10.34
N GLY A 215 13.75 -1.24 9.25
CA GLY A 215 13.98 0.11 8.75
C GLY A 215 12.72 0.76 8.14
N MET A 216 11.77 -0.04 7.65
CA MET A 216 10.53 0.43 7.03
C MET A 216 9.32 0.37 7.98
N ALA A 217 9.32 -0.57 8.92
CA ALA A 217 8.16 -0.85 9.75
C ALA A 217 7.94 0.24 10.81
N LYS A 218 6.69 0.68 10.96
CA LYS A 218 6.26 1.51 12.09
C LYS A 218 6.28 0.73 13.40
N ASP A 219 5.95 -0.55 13.32
CA ASP A 219 6.00 -1.51 14.42
C ASP A 219 6.96 -2.64 14.05
N LYS A 220 8.10 -2.72 14.74
CA LYS A 220 9.12 -3.74 14.49
C LYS A 220 8.66 -5.15 14.84
N ALA A 221 7.63 -5.30 15.69
CA ALA A 221 7.11 -6.62 16.05
C ALA A 221 6.61 -7.38 14.80
N LEU A 222 6.09 -6.66 13.80
CA LEU A 222 5.64 -7.20 12.51
C LEU A 222 6.74 -7.97 11.77
N CYS A 223 7.98 -7.49 11.80
CA CYS A 223 9.11 -8.15 11.12
C CYS A 223 9.42 -9.52 11.70
N SER A 224 9.19 -9.68 13.02
CA SER A 224 9.46 -10.94 13.72
C SER A 224 8.30 -11.93 13.69
N SER A 225 7.06 -11.47 13.52
CA SER A 225 5.86 -12.34 13.56
C SER A 225 5.71 -13.12 12.25
N ILE A 226 5.93 -12.46 11.12
CA ILE A 226 5.87 -13.09 9.78
C ILE A 226 7.03 -14.06 9.59
N ALA A 227 8.24 -13.72 10.06
CA ALA A 227 9.40 -14.61 9.95
C ALA A 227 9.28 -15.92 10.75
N ARG A 228 8.25 -16.05 11.59
CA ARG A 228 7.98 -17.23 12.44
C ARG A 228 6.70 -17.98 12.07
N SER A 229 5.89 -17.44 11.15
CA SER A 229 4.59 -18.00 10.74
C SER A 229 4.75 -18.99 9.60
#